data_AF-A0A383BQH1-F1
#
_entry.id   AF-A0A383BQH1-F1
#
_cell.length_a   1.000
_cell.length_b   1.000
_cell.length_c   1.000
_cell.angle_alpha   90.00
_cell.angle_beta   90.00
_cell.angle_gamma   90.00
#
_symmetry.space_group_name_H-M   'P 1'
#
loop_
_entity.id
_entity.type
_entity.pdbx_description
1 polymer ?
#
loop_
_entity_poly.entity_id
_entity_poly.type
_entity_poly.pdbx_seq_one_letter_code
_entity_poly.pdbx_strand_id
1 'polypeptide(L)'
;MKSFKGYLQEAPKWTESLSTMLFDLRASGIKDAMIPLSPSILKRIWPKAPRTTAFHLTDYAGIKKLKGLQGGKRSISSFFNITARAIDDGVATEGGYVIELLGDILVAAPDDISSQPDKTGRRWITLSTLLNPIDTNYGGDGIGGGAKLKGMENDISEMMIEIIMKYADDPGKSGMPNVNKSWIALGKEYKREGKILSQ
;
A
#
# COMPACT_ATOMS: atom_id res chain seq x y z
N MET A 1 10.67 29.08 4.18
CA MET A 1 9.28 29.53 4.42
C MET A 1 8.41 28.93 3.31
N LYS A 2 7.30 28.24 3.61
CA LYS A 2 6.44 27.66 2.56
C LYS A 2 5.65 28.79 1.88
N SER A 3 5.30 28.64 0.61
CA SER A 3 4.40 29.59 -0.07
C SER A 3 2.97 29.42 0.46
N PHE A 4 2.11 30.44 0.30
CA PHE A 4 0.68 30.36 0.63
C PHE A 4 0.00 29.13 0.01
N LYS A 5 0.30 28.81 -1.26
CA LYS A 5 -0.13 27.55 -1.91
C LYS A 5 0.44 26.29 -1.26
N GLY A 6 1.65 26.35 -0.72
CA GLY A 6 2.27 25.25 0.03
C GLY A 6 1.66 25.02 1.43
N TYR A 7 0.95 26.01 1.98
CA TYR A 7 0.12 25.84 3.19
C TYR A 7 -1.27 25.26 2.85
N LEU A 8 -1.74 25.45 1.61
CA LEU A 8 -2.99 24.87 1.09
C LEU A 8 -2.80 23.49 0.45
N GLN A 9 -1.56 23.10 0.14
CA GLN A 9 -1.23 21.73 -0.26
C GLN A 9 -1.21 20.85 0.99
N GLU A 10 -2.39 20.34 1.35
CA GLU A 10 -2.48 19.13 2.13
C GLU A 10 -1.84 18.02 1.28
N ALA A 11 -0.69 17.48 1.72
CA ALA A 11 -0.35 16.13 1.31
C ALA A 11 -1.60 15.28 1.60
N PRO A 12 -2.03 14.37 0.71
CA PRO A 12 -3.24 13.60 0.98
C PRO A 12 -3.10 13.03 2.39
N LYS A 13 -4.05 13.33 3.28
CA LYS A 13 -3.99 13.06 4.73
C LYS A 13 -3.60 11.61 5.07
N TRP A 14 -3.73 10.73 4.08
CA TRP A 14 -3.57 9.29 4.09
C TRP A 14 -2.24 8.80 3.48
N THR A 15 -1.38 9.71 3.00
CA THR A 15 -0.12 9.37 2.30
C THR A 15 1.06 9.36 3.25
N GLU A 16 1.53 8.17 3.57
CA GLU A 16 2.55 7.93 4.58
C GLU A 16 3.95 7.75 4.00
N SER A 17 4.97 7.86 4.86
CA SER A 17 6.36 7.59 4.47
C SER A 17 6.60 6.09 4.28
N LEU A 18 7.61 5.71 3.48
CA LEU A 18 8.02 4.30 3.36
C LEU A 18 8.31 3.67 4.72
N SER A 19 8.99 4.39 5.61
CA SER A 19 9.28 3.91 6.97
C SER A 19 7.99 3.66 7.75
N THR A 20 6.99 4.54 7.65
CA THR A 20 5.68 4.28 8.26
C THR A 20 5.05 3.02 7.68
N MET A 21 5.02 2.88 6.35
CA MET A 21 4.43 1.70 5.70
C MET A 21 5.11 0.40 6.13
N LEU A 22 6.43 0.41 6.33
CA LEU A 22 7.17 -0.79 6.71
C LEU A 22 7.03 -1.17 8.18
N PHE A 23 7.06 -0.20 9.10
CA PHE A 23 7.20 -0.46 10.54
C PHE A 23 5.91 -0.33 11.35
N ASP A 24 4.87 0.32 10.81
CA ASP A 24 3.61 0.49 11.52
C ASP A 24 2.71 -0.75 11.35
N LEU A 25 2.68 -1.60 12.39
CA LEU A 25 1.82 -2.78 12.47
C LEU A 25 0.45 -2.51 13.11
N ARG A 26 0.02 -1.23 13.15
CA ARG A 26 -1.27 -0.75 13.65
C ARG A 26 -1.79 -1.53 14.87
N ALA A 27 -3.02 -2.05 14.82
CA ALA A 27 -3.67 -2.69 15.97
C ALA A 27 -3.59 -4.23 15.92
N SER A 28 -3.45 -4.82 14.72
CA SER A 28 -3.57 -6.25 14.48
C SER A 28 -2.22 -6.95 14.25
N GLY A 29 -1.09 -6.28 14.49
CA GLY A 29 0.23 -6.89 14.42
C GLY A 29 0.62 -7.28 13.00
N ILE A 30 1.18 -8.49 12.82
CA ILE A 30 1.64 -8.99 11.50
C ILE A 30 0.55 -8.93 10.42
N LYS A 31 -0.73 -9.07 10.79
CA LYS A 31 -1.84 -8.96 9.84
C LYS A 31 -1.93 -7.58 9.18
N ASP A 32 -1.45 -6.54 9.85
CA ASP A 32 -1.40 -5.17 9.32
C ASP A 32 -0.09 -4.88 8.57
N ALA A 33 0.81 -5.87 8.41
CA ALA A 33 2.04 -5.69 7.64
C ALA A 33 1.73 -5.28 6.20
N MET A 34 2.33 -4.18 5.75
CA MET A 34 2.07 -3.64 4.42
C MET A 34 2.87 -4.39 3.35
N ILE A 35 2.14 -4.89 2.35
CA ILE A 35 2.69 -5.54 1.17
C ILE A 35 2.74 -4.53 0.01
N PRO A 36 3.94 -4.21 -0.52
CA PRO A 36 4.08 -3.23 -1.58
C PRO A 36 3.64 -3.81 -2.92
N LEU A 37 2.75 -3.09 -3.60
CA LEU A 37 2.37 -3.36 -4.97
C LEU A 37 3.33 -2.62 -5.89
N SER A 38 4.27 -3.35 -6.50
CA SER A 38 5.20 -2.78 -7.47
C SER A 38 5.37 -3.66 -8.70
N PRO A 39 5.52 -3.08 -9.91
CA PRO A 39 5.76 -3.85 -11.12
C PRO A 39 7.01 -4.75 -11.03
N SER A 40 8.06 -4.30 -10.34
CA SER A 40 9.29 -5.09 -10.17
C SER A 40 9.11 -6.31 -9.28
N ILE A 41 8.25 -6.24 -8.26
CA ILE A 41 7.90 -7.39 -7.42
C ILE A 41 6.98 -8.32 -8.20
N LEU A 42 5.96 -7.77 -8.86
CA LEU A 42 5.00 -8.56 -9.63
C LEU A 42 5.69 -9.37 -10.74
N LYS A 43 6.67 -8.79 -11.45
CA LYS A 43 7.44 -9.47 -12.50
C LYS A 43 8.22 -10.69 -12.00
N ARG A 44 8.51 -10.80 -10.71
CA ARG A 44 9.15 -11.99 -10.12
C ARG A 44 8.16 -13.14 -9.96
N ILE A 45 6.88 -12.84 -9.78
CA ILE A 45 5.80 -13.82 -9.62
C ILE A 45 5.18 -14.16 -10.99
N TRP A 46 4.84 -13.12 -11.77
CA TRP A 46 4.34 -13.21 -13.13
C TRP A 46 5.25 -12.41 -14.08
N PRO A 47 6.17 -13.08 -14.80
CA PRO A 47 7.07 -12.42 -15.74
C PRO A 47 6.35 -11.54 -16.77
N LYS A 48 5.14 -11.94 -17.17
CA LYS A 48 4.22 -11.15 -17.97
C LYS A 48 2.98 -10.82 -17.13
N ALA A 49 2.91 -9.60 -16.63
CA ALA A 49 1.77 -9.11 -15.87
C ALA A 49 0.49 -9.11 -16.75
N PRO A 50 -0.70 -9.37 -16.17
CA PRO A 50 -1.96 -9.17 -16.87
C PRO A 50 -2.07 -7.70 -17.28
N ARG A 51 -2.13 -7.43 -18.58
CA ARG A 51 -2.24 -6.08 -19.12
C ARG A 51 -3.59 -5.93 -19.79
N THR A 52 -4.37 -4.95 -19.35
CA THR A 52 -5.74 -4.75 -19.85
C THR A 52 -6.17 -3.30 -19.69
N THR A 53 -7.31 -2.97 -20.28
CA THR A 53 -8.00 -1.69 -20.11
C THR A 53 -8.73 -1.68 -18.77
N ALA A 54 -8.50 -0.64 -17.98
CA ALA A 54 -9.26 -0.31 -16.77
C ALA A 54 -9.61 1.17 -16.80
N PHE A 55 -10.51 1.59 -15.92
CA PHE A 55 -10.98 2.97 -15.86
C PHE A 55 -10.57 3.64 -14.56
N HIS A 56 -10.37 4.94 -14.61
CA HIS A 56 -10.08 5.75 -13.44
C HIS A 56 -10.95 7.01 -13.46
N LEU A 57 -11.50 7.36 -12.30
CA LEU A 57 -12.29 8.56 -12.11
C LEU A 57 -11.38 9.64 -11.50
N THR A 58 -11.37 10.82 -12.09
CA THR A 58 -10.51 11.92 -11.64
C THR A 58 -11.06 13.28 -12.05
N ASP A 59 -10.40 14.34 -11.59
CA ASP A 59 -10.68 15.73 -11.94
C ASP A 59 -9.73 16.26 -13.05
N TYR A 60 -9.94 17.52 -13.47
CA TYR A 60 -9.13 18.15 -14.51
C TYR A 60 -7.63 18.26 -14.16
N ALA A 61 -7.28 18.45 -12.89
CA ALA A 61 -5.89 18.49 -12.44
C ALA A 61 -5.26 17.09 -12.40
N GLY A 62 -6.05 16.06 -12.07
CA GLY A 62 -5.67 14.65 -12.08
C GLY A 62 -5.29 14.17 -13.48
N ILE A 63 -6.06 14.54 -14.52
CA ILE A 63 -5.75 14.23 -15.92
C ILE A 63 -4.32 14.67 -16.28
N LYS A 64 -3.93 15.90 -15.89
CA LYS A 64 -2.59 16.44 -16.18
C LYS A 64 -1.46 15.63 -15.54
N LYS A 65 -1.75 14.93 -14.44
CA LYS A 65 -0.79 14.10 -13.70
C LYS A 65 -0.66 12.68 -14.27
N LEU A 66 -1.66 12.18 -15.02
CA LEU A 66 -1.69 10.79 -15.52
C LEU A 66 -0.50 10.45 -16.42
N LYS A 67 -0.06 11.39 -17.27
CA LYS A 67 1.11 11.17 -18.13
C LYS A 67 2.37 10.82 -17.33
N GLY A 68 2.51 11.36 -16.13
CA GLY A 68 3.65 11.11 -15.24
C GLY A 68 3.64 9.74 -14.55
N LEU A 69 2.57 8.95 -14.72
CA LEU A 69 2.49 7.58 -14.18
C LEU A 69 3.15 6.56 -15.13
N GLN A 70 3.17 6.85 -16.43
CA GLN A 70 3.66 5.92 -17.44
C GLN A 70 5.16 5.62 -17.23
N GLY A 71 5.52 4.33 -17.24
CA GLY A 71 6.90 3.87 -17.03
C GLY A 71 7.47 4.09 -15.62
N GLY A 72 6.67 4.68 -14.72
CA GLY A 72 7.08 4.98 -13.35
C GLY A 72 6.83 3.83 -12.36
N LYS A 73 7.23 4.06 -11.11
CA LYS A 73 6.92 3.16 -9.98
C LYS A 73 5.56 3.45 -9.35
N ARG A 74 4.90 4.53 -9.78
CA ARG A 74 3.60 4.97 -9.25
C ARG A 74 2.50 4.08 -9.80
N SER A 75 1.57 3.72 -8.95
CA SER A 75 0.35 3.01 -9.34
C SER A 75 -0.87 3.84 -8.99
N ILE A 76 -1.98 3.57 -9.66
CA ILE A 76 -3.23 4.31 -9.52
C ILE A 76 -4.35 3.33 -9.22
N SER A 77 -5.29 3.73 -8.37
CA SER A 77 -6.53 2.95 -8.19
C SER A 77 -7.34 2.99 -9.48
N SER A 78 -7.96 1.89 -9.85
CA SER A 78 -8.74 1.79 -11.09
C SER A 78 -9.84 0.76 -10.91
N PHE A 79 -10.84 0.81 -11.78
CA PHE A 79 -11.99 -0.07 -11.73
C PHE A 79 -12.29 -0.66 -13.10
N PHE A 80 -12.90 -1.85 -13.10
CA PHE A 80 -13.51 -2.44 -14.30
C PHE A 80 -15.00 -2.11 -14.37
N ASN A 81 -15.64 -2.02 -13.21
CA ASN A 81 -17.05 -1.66 -13.04
C ASN A 81 -17.17 -0.69 -11.86
N ILE A 82 -18.11 0.26 -11.94
CA ILE A 82 -18.37 1.25 -10.89
C ILE A 82 -19.87 1.56 -10.85
N THR A 83 -20.38 1.99 -9.71
CA THR A 83 -21.78 2.42 -9.60
C THR A 83 -21.98 3.80 -10.23
N ALA A 84 -23.18 4.08 -10.75
CA ALA A 84 -23.50 5.40 -11.31
C ALA A 84 -23.27 6.53 -10.29
N ARG A 85 -23.68 6.30 -9.03
CA ARG A 85 -23.44 7.23 -7.93
C ARG A 85 -21.97 7.60 -7.77
N ALA A 86 -21.07 6.63 -7.84
CA ALA A 86 -19.65 6.87 -7.68
C ALA A 86 -19.04 7.65 -8.87
N ILE A 87 -19.65 7.60 -10.06
CA ILE A 87 -19.28 8.48 -11.19
C ILE A 87 -19.71 9.92 -10.92
N ASP A 88 -20.91 10.12 -10.39
CA ASP A 88 -21.49 11.44 -10.12
C ASP A 88 -20.84 12.14 -8.92
N ASP A 89 -20.78 11.45 -7.77
CA ASP A 89 -20.30 11.99 -6.50
C ASP A 89 -18.77 11.95 -6.36
N GLY A 90 -18.09 11.11 -7.16
CA GLY A 90 -16.69 10.75 -6.94
C GLY A 90 -16.51 9.56 -5.98
N VAL A 91 -15.28 9.02 -5.93
CA VAL A 91 -14.87 8.01 -4.96
C VAL A 91 -13.76 8.59 -4.09
N ALA A 92 -14.11 8.94 -2.85
CA ALA A 92 -13.22 9.54 -1.82
C ALA A 92 -12.48 10.85 -2.21
N THR A 93 -12.63 11.32 -3.44
CA THR A 93 -12.00 12.48 -4.07
C THR A 93 -12.99 13.13 -5.04
N GLU A 94 -12.60 14.25 -5.66
CA GLU A 94 -13.40 14.90 -6.70
C GLU A 94 -13.51 14.02 -7.96
N GLY A 95 -14.66 14.10 -8.64
CA GLY A 95 -14.95 13.38 -9.89
C GLY A 95 -15.06 14.31 -11.11
N GLY A 96 -15.68 13.80 -12.18
CA GLY A 96 -16.04 14.60 -13.37
C GLY A 96 -15.39 14.13 -14.68
N TYR A 97 -14.33 13.32 -14.62
CA TYR A 97 -13.74 12.70 -15.81
C TYR A 97 -13.47 11.22 -15.59
N VAL A 98 -14.00 10.38 -16.48
CA VAL A 98 -13.65 8.96 -16.57
C VAL A 98 -12.58 8.81 -17.63
N ILE A 99 -11.45 8.22 -17.24
CA ILE A 99 -10.30 8.00 -18.12
C ILE A 99 -10.10 6.52 -18.34
N GLU A 100 -9.99 6.13 -19.60
CA GLU A 100 -9.58 4.79 -20.01
C GLU A 100 -8.04 4.66 -19.91
N LEU A 101 -7.57 3.63 -19.21
CA LEU A 101 -6.16 3.36 -18.96
C LEU A 101 -5.80 1.96 -19.45
N LEU A 102 -4.77 1.85 -20.30
CA LEU A 102 -4.14 0.57 -20.65
C LEU A 102 -2.92 0.34 -19.74
N GLY A 103 -3.02 -0.60 -18.80
CA GLY A 103 -2.01 -0.79 -17.75
C GLY A 103 -1.80 -2.23 -17.33
N ASP A 104 -0.72 -2.47 -16.61
CA ASP A 104 -0.44 -3.76 -15.95
C ASP A 104 -1.23 -3.80 -14.63
N ILE A 105 -2.01 -4.85 -14.43
CA ILE A 105 -2.81 -5.06 -13.22
C ILE A 105 -1.92 -5.61 -12.12
N LEU A 106 -1.73 -4.81 -11.07
CA LEU A 106 -0.92 -5.21 -9.91
C LEU A 106 -1.68 -6.11 -8.94
N VAL A 107 -2.97 -5.84 -8.78
CA VAL A 107 -3.92 -6.58 -7.96
C VAL A 107 -5.33 -6.19 -8.42
N ALA A 108 -6.28 -7.13 -8.33
CA ALA A 108 -7.69 -6.88 -8.58
C ALA A 108 -8.53 -7.73 -7.63
N ALA A 109 -9.68 -7.20 -7.22
CA ALA A 109 -10.64 -7.89 -6.38
C ALA A 109 -12.07 -7.52 -6.79
N PRO A 110 -13.09 -8.28 -6.33
CA PRO A 110 -14.50 -7.97 -6.62
C PRO A 110 -14.99 -6.64 -6.01
N ASP A 111 -14.42 -6.22 -4.88
CA ASP A 111 -14.75 -4.97 -4.18
C ASP A 111 -13.48 -4.11 -3.98
N ASP A 112 -13.63 -2.86 -3.51
CA ASP A 112 -12.50 -1.95 -3.28
C ASP A 112 -11.56 -2.48 -2.18
N ILE A 113 -10.30 -2.74 -2.56
CA ILE A 113 -9.24 -3.24 -1.67
C ILE A 113 -8.61 -2.15 -0.79
N SER A 114 -9.08 -0.90 -0.87
CA SER A 114 -8.64 0.21 -0.01
C SER A 114 -7.12 0.39 0.04
N SER A 115 -6.45 0.17 -1.10
CA SER A 115 -4.99 0.25 -1.18
C SER A 115 -4.47 1.65 -0.84
N GLN A 116 -3.31 1.74 -0.20
CA GLN A 116 -2.79 2.99 0.36
C GLN A 116 -1.55 3.46 -0.40
N PRO A 117 -1.54 4.67 -1.00
CA PRO A 117 -0.34 5.22 -1.62
C PRO A 117 0.63 5.76 -0.56
N ASP A 118 1.93 5.51 -0.74
CA ASP A 118 2.99 6.21 -0.02
C ASP A 118 3.39 7.53 -0.71
N LYS A 119 4.26 8.31 -0.09
CA LYS A 119 4.73 9.62 -0.62
C LYS A 119 5.38 9.55 -2.00
N THR A 120 5.88 8.38 -2.39
CA THR A 120 6.48 8.17 -3.71
C THR A 120 5.44 7.82 -4.78
N GLY A 121 4.23 7.47 -4.35
CA GLY A 121 3.09 7.05 -5.16
C GLY A 121 3.00 5.53 -5.37
N ARG A 122 3.77 4.72 -4.63
CA ARG A 122 3.61 3.26 -4.62
C ARG A 122 2.43 2.91 -3.73
N ARG A 123 1.58 1.98 -4.16
CA ARG A 123 0.44 1.51 -3.38
C ARG A 123 0.77 0.25 -2.57
N TRP A 124 0.10 0.11 -1.44
CA TRP A 124 0.29 -0.98 -0.49
C TRP A 124 -1.08 -1.53 -0.08
N ILE A 125 -1.09 -2.80 0.29
CA ILE A 125 -2.24 -3.49 0.91
C ILE A 125 -1.73 -4.19 2.18
N THR A 126 -2.61 -4.49 3.12
CA THR A 126 -2.21 -5.26 4.31
C THR A 126 -2.08 -6.75 3.97
N LEU A 127 -1.33 -7.48 4.79
CA LEU A 127 -1.32 -8.94 4.73
C LEU A 127 -2.73 -9.51 4.94
N SER A 128 -3.53 -8.92 5.82
CA SER A 128 -4.94 -9.28 6.01
C SER A 128 -5.72 -9.23 4.71
N THR A 129 -5.52 -8.21 3.87
CA THR A 129 -6.21 -8.12 2.58
C THR A 129 -5.92 -9.30 1.67
N LEU A 130 -4.70 -9.81 1.68
CA LEU A 130 -4.34 -11.01 0.90
C LEU A 130 -4.97 -12.28 1.47
N LEU A 131 -5.02 -12.42 2.80
CA LEU A 131 -5.36 -13.68 3.46
C LEU A 131 -6.85 -13.82 3.78
N ASN A 132 -7.52 -12.73 4.14
CA ASN A 132 -8.91 -12.74 4.55
C ASN A 132 -9.82 -13.29 3.44
N PRO A 133 -10.92 -13.98 3.79
CA PRO A 133 -11.92 -14.40 2.82
C PRO A 133 -12.44 -13.21 2.00
N ILE A 134 -12.95 -13.49 0.81
CA ILE A 134 -13.67 -12.48 0.03
C ILE A 134 -14.89 -12.07 0.86
N ASP A 135 -14.96 -10.79 1.20
CA ASP A 135 -16.08 -10.16 1.87
C ASP A 135 -16.52 -8.95 1.05
N THR A 136 -17.74 -9.00 0.54
CA THR A 136 -18.34 -7.94 -0.28
C THR A 136 -19.34 -7.10 0.53
N ASN A 137 -19.37 -7.28 1.86
CA ASN A 137 -20.13 -6.40 2.73
C ASN A 137 -19.37 -5.07 2.91
N TYR A 138 -20.09 -4.05 3.37
CA TYR A 138 -19.49 -2.74 3.64
C TYR A 138 -18.31 -2.86 4.61
N GLY A 139 -17.10 -2.55 4.12
CA GLY A 139 -15.87 -2.64 4.89
C GLY A 139 -15.15 -3.99 4.82
N GLY A 140 -15.57 -4.90 3.94
CA GLY A 140 -14.83 -6.10 3.60
C GLY A 140 -13.45 -5.75 3.04
N ASP A 141 -12.42 -6.48 3.46
CA ASP A 141 -11.03 -6.13 3.15
C ASP A 141 -10.24 -7.27 2.48
N GLY A 142 -10.85 -8.43 2.23
CA GLY A 142 -10.16 -9.65 1.82
C GLY A 142 -10.33 -10.06 0.36
N ILE A 143 -9.32 -10.72 -0.21
CA ILE A 143 -9.33 -11.25 -1.59
C ILE A 143 -9.31 -12.79 -1.67
N GLY A 144 -9.38 -13.49 -0.53
CA GLY A 144 -9.56 -14.94 -0.48
C GLY A 144 -8.28 -15.79 -0.66
N GLY A 145 -7.09 -15.22 -0.45
CA GLY A 145 -5.82 -15.93 -0.65
C GLY A 145 -5.41 -16.88 0.47
N GLY A 146 -6.07 -16.86 1.64
CA GLY A 146 -5.62 -17.54 2.86
C GLY A 146 -5.32 -19.03 2.70
N ALA A 147 -6.14 -19.78 1.94
CA ALA A 147 -5.90 -21.21 1.72
C ALA A 147 -4.62 -21.50 0.93
N LYS A 148 -4.24 -20.61 0.01
CA LYS A 148 -3.04 -20.75 -0.84
C LYS A 148 -1.80 -20.12 -0.20
N LEU A 149 -1.99 -19.16 0.70
CA LEU A 149 -0.93 -18.35 1.32
C LEU A 149 -0.75 -18.64 2.83
N LYS A 150 -1.21 -19.79 3.31
CA LYS A 150 -1.23 -20.14 4.75
C LYS A 150 0.12 -20.02 5.49
N GLY A 151 1.25 -20.12 4.79
CA GLY A 151 2.59 -20.00 5.39
C GLY A 151 3.12 -18.56 5.45
N MET A 152 2.50 -17.63 4.70
CA MET A 152 3.06 -16.31 4.47
C MET A 152 3.19 -15.46 5.74
N GLU A 153 2.26 -15.62 6.70
CA GLU A 153 2.34 -14.92 7.99
C GLU A 153 3.59 -15.36 8.78
N ASN A 154 3.89 -16.67 8.78
CA ASN A 154 5.09 -17.21 9.43
C ASN A 154 6.36 -16.76 8.70
N ASP A 155 6.40 -16.86 7.37
CA ASP A 155 7.55 -16.44 6.56
C ASP A 155 7.89 -14.95 6.78
N ILE A 156 6.87 -14.08 6.88
CA ILE A 156 7.05 -12.66 7.19
C ILE A 156 7.55 -12.47 8.62
N SER A 157 7.00 -13.22 9.59
CA SER A 157 7.44 -13.17 10.98
C SER A 157 8.92 -13.55 11.12
N GLU A 158 9.34 -14.63 10.46
CA GLU A 158 10.73 -15.09 10.43
C GLU A 158 11.65 -14.05 9.78
N MET A 159 11.28 -13.51 8.63
CA MET A 159 12.01 -12.42 7.98
C MET A 159 12.15 -11.19 8.90
N MET A 160 11.09 -10.80 9.62
CA MET A 160 11.14 -9.70 10.57
C MET A 160 12.12 -9.99 11.72
N ILE A 161 12.10 -11.21 12.27
CA ILE A 161 13.05 -11.64 13.30
C ILE A 161 14.48 -11.52 12.79
N GLU A 162 14.78 -12.06 11.61
CA GLU A 162 16.12 -12.01 11.03
C GLU A 162 16.63 -10.57 10.84
N ILE A 163 15.76 -9.69 10.34
CA ILE A 163 16.09 -8.27 10.17
C ILE A 163 16.33 -7.61 11.54
N ILE A 164 15.49 -7.87 12.54
CA ILE A 164 15.68 -7.32 13.89
C ILE A 164 17.01 -7.80 14.46
N MET A 165 17.29 -9.10 14.42
CA MET A 165 18.53 -9.71 14.92
C MET A 165 19.77 -9.13 14.26
N LYS A 166 19.67 -8.76 12.98
CA LYS A 166 20.79 -8.23 12.22
C LYS A 166 21.03 -6.73 12.44
N TYR A 167 19.96 -5.95 12.66
CA TYR A 167 20.03 -4.49 12.52
C TYR A 167 19.61 -3.69 13.75
N ALA A 168 18.94 -4.28 14.74
CA ALA A 168 18.64 -3.57 15.98
C ALA A 168 19.91 -3.44 16.83
N ASP A 169 20.04 -2.33 17.57
CA ASP A 169 21.15 -2.10 18.49
C ASP A 169 21.17 -3.10 19.67
N ASP A 170 19.98 -3.50 20.14
CA ASP A 170 19.78 -4.54 21.17
C ASP A 170 18.68 -5.55 20.75
N PRO A 171 18.98 -6.50 19.85
CA PRO A 171 17.97 -7.40 19.30
C PRO A 171 17.47 -8.47 20.27
N GLY A 172 18.05 -8.57 21.47
CA GLY A 172 17.69 -9.66 22.39
C GLY A 172 18.47 -9.72 23.71
N LYS A 173 19.37 -8.78 24.03
CA LYS A 173 20.10 -8.81 25.33
C LYS A 173 19.16 -8.57 26.50
N SER A 174 18.06 -7.85 26.27
CA SER A 174 17.01 -7.61 27.27
C SER A 174 15.81 -8.58 27.16
N GLY A 175 15.89 -9.60 26.29
CA GLY A 175 14.78 -10.47 25.90
C GLY A 175 13.87 -9.81 24.86
N MET A 176 13.57 -10.51 23.76
CA MET A 176 12.65 -10.02 22.74
C MET A 176 11.20 -10.16 23.26
N PRO A 177 10.44 -9.06 23.49
CA PRO A 177 9.12 -9.17 24.10
C PRO A 177 8.09 -9.87 23.18
N ASN A 178 8.11 -9.54 21.89
CA ASN A 178 7.52 -10.27 20.77
C ASN A 178 7.88 -9.56 19.46
N VAL A 179 7.76 -10.27 18.32
CA VAL A 179 8.09 -9.75 16.99
C VAL A 179 7.43 -8.40 16.68
N ASN A 180 6.14 -8.23 16.96
CA ASN A 180 5.42 -7.00 16.63
C ASN A 180 6.01 -5.78 17.37
N LYS A 181 6.21 -5.91 18.68
CA LYS A 181 6.78 -4.84 19.51
C LYS A 181 8.21 -4.53 19.10
N SER A 182 9.01 -5.56 18.82
CA SER A 182 10.40 -5.40 18.41
C SER A 182 10.54 -4.78 17.02
N TRP A 183 9.65 -5.14 16.08
CA TRP A 183 9.60 -4.53 14.75
C TRP A 183 9.27 -3.03 14.83
N ILE A 184 8.27 -2.66 15.61
CA ILE A 184 7.91 -1.25 15.85
C ILE A 184 9.06 -0.51 16.55
N ALA A 185 9.74 -1.15 17.51
CA ALA A 185 10.89 -0.57 18.21
C ALA A 185 12.05 -0.28 17.25
N LEU A 186 12.38 -1.22 16.37
CA LEU A 186 13.38 -1.04 15.31
C LEU A 186 13.04 0.17 14.41
N GLY A 187 11.76 0.31 14.03
CA GLY A 187 11.30 1.48 13.26
C GLY A 187 11.51 2.81 14.01
N LYS A 188 11.29 2.83 15.32
CA LYS A 188 11.52 4.02 16.17
C LYS A 188 13.00 4.35 16.32
N GLU A 189 13.85 3.34 16.49
CA GLU A 189 15.31 3.44 16.52
C GLU A 189 15.83 4.11 15.23
N TYR A 190 15.45 3.56 14.08
CA TYR A 190 15.83 4.09 12.77
C TYR A 190 15.36 5.53 12.57
N LYS A 191 14.15 5.86 13.03
CA LYS A 191 13.63 7.24 12.98
C LYS A 191 14.45 8.19 13.86
N ARG A 192 14.81 7.77 15.08
CA ARG A 192 15.62 8.56 16.03
C ARG A 192 17.02 8.85 15.47
N GLU A 193 17.61 7.89 14.78
CA GLU A 193 18.95 8.00 14.20
C GLU A 193 18.98 8.67 12.82
N GLY A 194 17.82 9.11 12.30
CA GLY A 194 17.74 9.73 10.99
C GLY A 194 17.99 8.75 9.82
N LYS A 195 17.95 7.44 10.06
CA LYS A 195 18.06 6.36 9.05
C LYS A 195 16.76 6.21 8.24
N ILE A 196 16.19 7.33 7.79
CA ILE A 196 14.93 7.35 7.03
C ILE A 196 15.16 6.65 5.68
N LEU A 197 14.45 5.54 5.44
CA LEU A 197 14.68 4.66 4.29
C LEU A 197 14.23 5.25 2.95
N SER A 198 13.33 6.24 2.96
CA SER A 198 13.12 7.18 1.86
C SER A 198 12.27 8.37 2.32
N GLN A 199 12.59 9.59 1.85
CA GLN A 199 11.70 10.77 1.93
C GLN A 199 10.73 10.80 0.76
#